data_AF-B9XLZ7-F1
#
_entry.id   AF-B9XLZ7-F1
#
_cell.length_a   1.000
_cell.length_b   1.000
_cell.length_c   1.000
_cell.angle_alpha   90.00
_cell.angle_beta   90.00
_cell.angle_gamma   90.00
#
_symmetry.space_group_name_H-M   'P 1'
#
loop_
_entity.id
_entity.type
_entity.pdbx_description
1 polymer ?
#
loop_
_entity_poly.entity_id
_entity_poly.type
_entity_poly.pdbx_seq_one_letter_code
_entity_poly.pdbx_strand_id
1 'polypeptide(L)'
;MLNSQRRHLIAVEEHISKITPEWESFRVKHAGLQDVKLFAYTGGDGMFGANGTVATDEELAQLRKFMESTHPPRPVFVDTVSVVGPEILEFQRKNQPVNGK
;
A
#
# COMPACT_ATOMS: atom_id res chain seq x y z
N MET A 1 -6.36 -6.79 26.19
CA MET A 1 -5.64 -7.01 24.92
C MET A 1 -6.48 -6.70 23.68
N LEU A 2 -7.73 -7.16 23.53
CA LEU A 2 -8.55 -6.83 22.34
C LEU A 2 -8.80 -5.31 22.14
N ASN A 3 -9.02 -4.57 23.23
CA ASN A 3 -9.36 -3.15 23.15
C ASN A 3 -8.21 -2.25 22.65
N SER A 4 -6.95 -2.59 22.93
CA SER A 4 -5.80 -1.81 22.43
C SER A 4 -5.54 -2.08 20.96
N GLN A 5 -5.56 -3.36 20.55
CA GLN A 5 -5.40 -3.76 19.14
C GLN A 5 -6.48 -3.12 18.26
N ARG A 6 -7.74 -3.11 18.70
CA ARG A 6 -8.84 -2.47 17.98
C ARG A 6 -8.62 -0.96 17.83
N ARG A 7 -8.17 -0.27 18.88
CA ARG A 7 -7.85 1.18 18.80
C ARG A 7 -6.72 1.46 17.82
N HIS A 8 -5.69 0.62 17.79
CA HIS A 8 -4.57 0.79 16.88
C HIS A 8 -5.00 0.59 15.42
N LEU A 9 -5.83 -0.43 15.14
CA LEU A 9 -6.42 -0.61 13.80
C LEU A 9 -7.23 0.59 13.36
N ILE A 10 -8.17 1.06 14.21
CA ILE A 10 -8.99 2.24 13.92
C ILE A 10 -8.11 3.45 13.61
N ALA A 11 -7.05 3.67 14.39
CA ALA A 11 -6.14 4.79 14.16
C ALA A 11 -5.41 4.70 12.80
N VAL A 12 -5.04 3.49 12.37
CA VAL A 12 -4.41 3.28 11.06
C VAL A 12 -5.44 3.41 9.92
N GLU A 13 -6.65 2.91 10.10
CA GLU A 13 -7.74 3.07 9.11
C GLU A 13 -8.11 4.55 8.91
N GLU A 14 -8.23 5.31 10.00
CA GLU A 14 -8.43 6.76 9.95
C GLU A 14 -7.26 7.48 9.28
N HIS A 15 -6.03 7.02 9.52
CA HIS A 15 -4.84 7.54 8.86
C HIS A 15 -4.91 7.32 7.35
N ILE A 16 -5.17 6.09 6.92
CA ILE A 16 -5.32 5.73 5.51
C ILE A 16 -6.41 6.59 4.87
N SER A 17 -7.57 6.72 5.51
CA SER A 17 -8.68 7.53 5.00
C SER A 17 -8.31 9.00 4.82
N LYS A 18 -7.46 9.57 5.70
CA LYS A 18 -7.01 10.97 5.59
C LYS A 18 -6.03 11.17 4.44
N ILE A 19 -5.12 10.22 4.24
CA ILE A 19 -4.08 10.30 3.20
C ILE A 19 -4.55 9.78 1.83
N THR A 20 -5.77 9.23 1.72
CA THR A 20 -6.32 8.71 0.45
C THR A 20 -6.13 9.68 -0.72
N PRO A 21 -6.41 11.00 -0.61
CA PRO A 21 -6.19 11.92 -1.73
C PRO A 21 -4.72 12.04 -2.16
N GLU A 22 -3.79 12.01 -1.20
CA GLU A 22 -2.35 12.06 -1.44
C GLU A 22 -1.85 10.76 -2.05
N TRP A 23 -2.37 9.62 -1.58
CA TRP A 23 -2.10 8.29 -2.10
C TRP A 23 -2.55 8.15 -3.56
N GLU A 24 -3.78 8.56 -3.89
CA GLU A 24 -4.28 8.52 -5.26
C GLU A 24 -3.44 9.44 -6.17
N SER A 25 -3.11 10.64 -5.70
CA SER A 25 -2.24 11.57 -6.44
C SER A 25 -0.83 11.01 -6.68
N PHE A 26 -0.29 10.28 -5.71
CA PHE A 26 0.99 9.59 -5.83
C PHE A 26 0.88 8.42 -6.82
N ARG A 27 -0.11 7.54 -6.69
CA ARG A 27 -0.33 6.41 -7.61
C ARG A 27 -0.45 6.82 -9.07
N VAL A 28 -1.15 7.92 -9.37
CA VAL A 28 -1.30 8.41 -10.76
C VAL A 28 0.07 8.77 -11.38
N LYS A 29 1.02 9.25 -10.58
CA LYS A 29 2.39 9.58 -11.03
C LYS A 29 3.32 8.36 -11.08
N HIS A 30 2.94 7.27 -10.42
CA HIS A 30 3.74 6.04 -10.27
C HIS A 30 2.95 4.84 -10.80
N ALA A 31 2.94 4.67 -12.12
CA ALA A 31 2.10 3.67 -12.81
C ALA A 31 2.37 2.22 -12.38
N GLY A 32 3.54 1.90 -11.82
CA GLY A 32 3.83 0.57 -11.26
C GLY A 32 3.14 0.25 -9.92
N LEU A 33 2.46 1.23 -9.31
CA LEU A 33 1.80 1.07 -8.01
C LEU A 33 0.28 0.87 -8.11
N GLN A 34 -0.27 0.68 -9.31
CA GLN A 34 -1.73 0.65 -9.53
C GLN A 34 -2.43 -0.54 -8.85
N ASP A 35 -1.72 -1.66 -8.69
CA ASP A 35 -2.21 -2.87 -8.02
C ASP A 35 -1.90 -2.88 -6.52
N VAL A 36 -1.23 -1.84 -5.99
CA VAL A 36 -0.91 -1.72 -4.58
C VAL A 36 -2.11 -1.16 -3.80
N LYS A 37 -2.41 -1.82 -2.68
CA LYS A 37 -3.45 -1.41 -1.73
C LYS A 37 -2.84 -1.17 -0.36
N LEU A 38 -3.26 -0.08 0.24
CA LEU A 38 -2.93 0.29 1.62
C LEU A 38 -3.91 -0.38 2.59
N PHE A 39 -3.43 -0.85 3.73
CA PHE A 39 -4.27 -1.52 4.74
C PHE A 39 -3.74 -1.35 6.17
N ALA A 40 -4.62 -1.56 7.15
CA ALA A 40 -4.24 -1.63 8.56
C ALA A 40 -3.88 -3.06 8.96
N TYR A 41 -2.74 -3.24 9.63
CA TYR A 41 -2.25 -4.54 10.07
C TYR A 41 -2.06 -4.57 11.59
N THR A 42 -2.39 -5.69 12.24
CA THR A 42 -2.31 -5.83 13.71
C THR A 42 -0.91 -6.17 14.26
N GLY A 43 0.14 -6.20 13.43
CA GLY A 43 1.50 -6.40 13.90
C GLY A 43 1.91 -5.33 14.93
N GLY A 44 2.47 -5.75 16.07
CA GLY A 44 2.92 -4.83 17.14
C GLY A 44 1.81 -3.86 17.62
N ASP A 45 2.11 -2.55 17.57
CA ASP A 45 1.19 -1.46 17.95
C ASP A 45 0.30 -0.97 16.79
N GLY A 46 0.05 -1.83 15.81
CA GLY A 46 -0.68 -1.46 14.59
C GLY A 46 0.26 -0.87 13.54
N MET A 47 0.25 -1.45 12.36
CA MET A 47 1.12 -1.05 11.25
C MET A 47 0.32 -0.56 10.07
N PHE A 48 0.90 0.40 9.37
CA PHE A 48 0.45 0.88 8.08
C PHE A 48 1.05 -0.02 7.00
N GLY A 49 0.22 -0.89 6.42
CA GLY A 49 0.64 -1.93 5.49
C GLY A 49 0.37 -1.59 4.02
N ALA A 50 1.14 -2.22 3.13
CA ALA A 50 0.87 -2.23 1.69
C ALA A 50 0.96 -3.65 1.12
N ASN A 51 0.04 -4.00 0.23
CA ASN A 51 -0.04 -5.31 -0.43
C ASN A 51 -0.28 -5.12 -1.93
N GLY A 52 0.33 -5.97 -2.76
CA GLY A 52 0.20 -5.91 -4.21
C GLY A 52 1.48 -6.34 -4.92
N THR A 53 1.58 -5.98 -6.19
CA THR A 53 2.76 -6.25 -7.03
C THR A 53 3.34 -4.94 -7.56
N VAL A 54 4.65 -4.90 -7.71
CA VAL A 54 5.40 -3.82 -8.36
C VAL A 54 6.41 -4.42 -9.34
N ALA A 55 6.88 -3.62 -10.29
CA ALA A 55 7.81 -4.10 -11.31
C ALA A 55 9.25 -4.13 -10.81
N THR A 56 9.66 -3.16 -9.98
CA THR A 56 11.06 -3.02 -9.55
C THR A 56 11.22 -2.69 -8.07
N ASP A 57 12.41 -2.93 -7.54
CA ASP A 57 12.78 -2.57 -6.16
C ASP A 57 12.75 -1.04 -5.95
N GLU A 58 13.01 -0.24 -6.98
CA GLU A 58 12.89 1.22 -6.89
C GLU A 58 11.45 1.65 -6.65
N GLU A 59 10.47 0.99 -7.27
CA GLU A 59 9.04 1.26 -7.02
C GLU A 59 8.65 0.88 -5.60
N LEU A 60 9.16 -0.26 -5.08
CA LEU A 60 8.98 -0.66 -3.69
C LEU A 60 9.60 0.37 -2.72
N ALA A 61 10.80 0.87 -3.03
CA ALA A 61 11.47 1.90 -2.23
C ALA A 61 10.70 3.23 -2.26
N GLN A 62 10.15 3.62 -3.41
CA GLN A 62 9.30 4.81 -3.55
C GLN A 62 8.01 4.67 -2.73
N LEU A 63 7.36 3.50 -2.78
CA LEU A 63 6.19 3.19 -1.97
C LEU A 63 6.49 3.32 -0.48
N ARG A 64 7.57 2.66 0.00
CA ARG A 64 8.00 2.76 1.39
C ARG A 64 8.23 4.21 1.80
N LYS A 65 8.96 4.98 0.99
CA LYS A 65 9.28 6.38 1.26
C LYS A 65 8.01 7.25 1.34
N PHE A 66 7.04 7.04 0.45
CA PHE A 66 5.73 7.69 0.52
C PHE A 66 5.08 7.40 1.87
N MET A 67 4.94 6.12 2.24
CA MET A 67 4.27 5.73 3.48
C MET A 67 4.93 6.33 4.72
N GLU A 68 6.27 6.29 4.79
CA GLU A 68 7.07 6.86 5.88
C GLU A 68 6.95 8.40 5.98
N SER A 69 6.64 9.08 4.87
CA SER A 69 6.48 10.55 4.83
C SER A 69 5.11 11.06 5.30
N THR A 70 4.12 10.17 5.41
CA THR A 70 2.76 10.56 5.80
C THR A 70 2.68 11.00 7.26
N HIS A 71 1.74 11.90 7.58
CA HIS A 71 1.55 12.41 8.94
C HIS A 71 0.17 12.04 9.52
N PRO A 72 0.09 11.61 10.80
CA PRO A 72 1.21 11.36 11.71
C PRO A 72 2.06 10.14 11.28
N PRO A 73 3.36 10.09 11.62
CA PRO A 73 4.21 8.96 11.26
C PRO A 73 3.72 7.67 11.92
N ARG A 74 3.78 6.56 11.16
CA ARG A 74 3.37 5.23 11.61
C ARG A 74 4.38 4.17 11.16
N PRO A 75 4.54 3.07 11.92
CA PRO A 75 5.33 1.93 11.47
C PRO A 75 4.80 1.37 10.15
N VAL A 76 5.68 1.17 9.18
CA VAL A 76 5.34 0.71 7.83
C VAL A 76 5.62 -0.78 7.65
N PHE A 77 4.74 -1.48 6.96
CA PHE A 77 4.88 -2.90 6.60
C PHE A 77 4.68 -3.10 5.09
N VAL A 78 5.75 -3.45 4.36
CA VAL A 78 5.73 -3.62 2.89
C VAL A 78 6.14 -5.02 2.43
N ASP A 79 6.39 -5.95 3.36
CA ASP A 79 6.87 -7.30 3.04
C ASP A 79 5.82 -8.14 2.28
N THR A 80 4.57 -7.69 2.26
CA THR A 80 3.49 -8.27 1.44
C THR A 80 3.47 -7.75 0.00
N VAL A 81 4.33 -6.79 -0.36
CA VAL A 81 4.47 -6.33 -1.75
C VAL A 81 5.49 -7.20 -2.47
N SER A 82 5.09 -7.79 -3.59
CA SER A 82 5.96 -8.64 -4.40
C SER A 82 6.56 -7.87 -5.57
N VAL A 83 7.88 -7.94 -5.74
CA VAL A 83 8.57 -7.45 -6.93
C VAL A 83 8.57 -8.55 -7.98
N VAL A 84 7.85 -8.37 -9.08
CA VAL A 84 7.62 -9.43 -10.08
C VAL A 84 8.33 -9.22 -11.41
N GLY A 85 8.99 -8.06 -11.60
CA GLY A 85 9.58 -7.66 -12.87
C GLY A 85 8.58 -6.98 -13.81
N PRO A 86 9.05 -6.13 -14.74
CA PRO A 86 8.19 -5.34 -15.61
C PRO A 86 7.36 -6.20 -16.58
N GLU A 87 7.93 -7.27 -17.13
CA GLU A 87 7.26 -8.15 -18.10
C GLU A 87 6.07 -8.89 -17.48
N ILE A 88 6.25 -9.42 -16.26
CA ILE A 88 5.19 -10.13 -15.53
C ILE A 88 4.08 -9.15 -15.11
N LEU A 89 4.44 -7.94 -14.65
CA LEU A 89 3.45 -6.94 -14.27
C LEU A 89 2.62 -6.47 -15.48
N GLU A 90 3.25 -6.32 -16.65
CA GLU A 90 2.54 -5.99 -17.89
C GLU A 90 1.64 -7.14 -18.35
N PHE A 91 2.12 -8.39 -18.27
CA PHE A 91 1.31 -9.57 -18.56
C PHE A 91 0.08 -9.66 -17.65
N GLN A 92 0.23 -9.43 -16.35
CA GLN A 92 -0.87 -9.42 -15.40
C GLN A 92 -1.90 -8.33 -15.73
N ARG A 93 -1.46 -7.12 -16.05
CA ARG A 93 -2.36 -6.01 -16.44
C ARG A 93 -3.14 -6.30 -17.72
N LYS A 94 -2.51 -6.88 -18.74
CA LYS A 94 -3.16 -7.21 -20.01
C LYS A 94 -4.17 -8.36 -19.90
N ASN A 95 -3.96 -9.27 -18.96
CA ASN A 95 -4.79 -10.47 -18.78
C ASN A 95 -5.75 -10.36 -17.58
N GLN A 96 -5.80 -9.21 -16.91
CA GLN A 96 -6.80 -8.96 -15.88
C GLN A 96 -8.17 -8.87 -16.58
N PRO A 97 -9.16 -9.70 -16.21
CA PRO A 97 -10.48 -9.58 -16.79
C PRO A 97 -11.02 -8.20 -16.44
N VAL A 98 -11.30 -7.40 -17.47
CA VAL A 98 -12.06 -6.15 -17.31
C VAL A 98 -13.43 -6.59 -16.83
N ASN A 99 -13.66 -6.56 -15.51
CA ASN A 99 -15.01 -6.70 -14.96
C ASN A 99 -15.78 -5.45 -15.38
N GLY A 100 -16.28 -5.49 -16.61
CA GLY A 100 -17.23 -4.54 -17.15
C GLY A 100 -18.49 -4.56 -16.30
N LYS A 101 -18.82 -3.41 -15.73
CA LYS A 101 -20.18 -3.01 -15.48
C LYS A 101 -20.43 -1.73 -16.25
#